data_AF-A0AAD3CY25-F1
#
_entry.id   AF-A0AAD3CY25-F1
#
_cell.length_a   1.000
_cell.length_b   1.000
_cell.length_c   1.000
_cell.angle_alpha   90.00
_cell.angle_beta   90.00
_cell.angle_gamma   90.00
#
_symmetry.space_group_name_H-M   'P 1'
#
loop_
_entity.id
_entity.type
_entity.pdbx_description
1 polymer ?
#
loop_
_entity_poly.entity_id
_entity_poly.type
_entity_poly.pdbx_seq_one_letter_code
_entity_poly.pdbx_strand_id
1 'polypeptide(L)'
;MFASPWIDWSGYLSIPIVGTSLFTLATTGAGLPAGPFGMIGGVEGISYLVVLGFAVSSILKMISNNNTEKISTVEKISLGTIILGLLILLSLVADQGCVPNAKPILDYSAYVKVCNP
;
A
#
# COMPACT_ATOMS: atom_id res chain seq x y z
N MET A 1 -17.14 16.57 -3.73
CA MET A 1 -16.46 17.79 -3.24
C MET A 1 -15.08 17.78 -3.86
N PHE A 2 -14.76 18.74 -4.74
CA PHE A 2 -13.48 18.74 -5.47
C PHE A 2 -12.33 18.91 -4.47
N ALA A 3 -11.55 17.84 -4.28
CA ALA A 3 -10.27 17.97 -3.61
C ALA A 3 -9.45 19.00 -4.40
N SER A 4 -8.71 19.86 -3.71
CA SER A 4 -7.82 20.81 -4.37
C SER A 4 -6.88 20.05 -5.33
N PRO A 5 -6.53 20.60 -6.51
CA PRO A 5 -5.75 19.90 -7.54
C PRO A 5 -4.49 19.19 -7.01
N TRP A 6 -3.86 19.78 -5.98
CA TRP A 6 -2.68 19.27 -5.29
C TRP A 6 -2.87 17.92 -4.59
N ILE A 7 -4.08 17.62 -4.12
CA ILE A 7 -4.41 16.36 -3.43
C ILE A 7 -4.59 15.24 -4.44
N ASP A 8 -5.29 15.49 -5.54
CA ASP A 8 -5.47 14.47 -6.58
C ASP A 8 -4.11 14.07 -7.21
N TRP A 9 -3.19 15.02 -7.36
CA TRP A 9 -1.85 14.77 -7.90
C TRP A 9 -1.02 13.86 -6.98
N SER A 10 -1.18 13.97 -5.66
CA SER A 10 -0.47 13.09 -4.74
C SER A 10 -0.93 11.63 -4.89
N GLY A 11 -2.23 11.40 -5.12
CA GLY A 11 -2.77 10.09 -5.44
C GLY A 11 -2.23 9.50 -6.74
N TYR A 12 -2.15 10.31 -7.81
CA TYR A 12 -1.59 9.87 -9.09
C TYR A 12 -0.09 9.52 -9.00
N LEU A 13 0.67 10.22 -8.16
CA LEU A 13 2.08 9.92 -7.93
C LEU A 13 2.29 8.69 -7.03
N SER A 14 1.44 8.49 -6.01
CA SER A 14 1.58 7.37 -5.06
C SER A 14 1.19 6.03 -5.67
N ILE A 15 0.20 5.98 -6.58
CA ILE A 15 -0.28 4.75 -7.22
C ILE A 15 0.84 3.95 -7.92
N PRO A 16 1.67 4.53 -8.81
CA PRO A 16 2.73 3.76 -9.47
C PRO A 16 3.81 3.29 -8.48
N ILE A 17 4.16 4.08 -7.47
CA ILE A 17 5.16 3.70 -6.44
C ILE A 17 4.67 2.50 -5.65
N VAL A 18 3.43 2.56 -5.16
CA VAL A 18 2.78 1.43 -4.46
C VAL A 18 2.62 0.23 -5.40
N GLY A 19 2.24 0.45 -6.66
CA GLY A 19 2.16 -0.62 -7.66
C GLY A 19 3.48 -1.35 -7.88
N THR A 20 4.59 -0.61 -7.99
CA THR A 20 5.93 -1.22 -8.10
C THR A 20 6.32 -1.96 -6.81
N SER A 21 5.95 -1.44 -5.64
CA SER A 21 6.14 -2.12 -4.35
C SER A 21 5.39 -3.45 -4.27
N LEU A 22 4.10 -3.46 -4.63
CA LEU A 22 3.31 -4.69 -4.67
C LEU A 22 3.89 -5.70 -5.66
N PHE A 23 4.40 -5.23 -6.82
CA PHE A 23 5.02 -6.11 -7.80
C PHE A 23 6.32 -6.74 -7.27
N THR A 24 7.20 -5.96 -6.64
CA THR A 24 8.41 -6.48 -5.99
C THR A 24 8.05 -7.45 -4.87
N LEU A 25 7.03 -7.15 -4.07
CA LEU A 25 6.53 -8.04 -3.02
C LEU A 25 6.02 -9.36 -3.60
N ALA A 26 5.21 -9.31 -4.67
CA ALA A 26 4.67 -10.50 -5.31
C ALA A 26 5.75 -11.38 -5.98
N THR A 27 6.82 -10.78 -6.50
CA THR A 27 7.86 -11.50 -7.25
C THR A 27 9.04 -11.96 -6.39
N THR A 28 9.39 -11.19 -5.37
CA THR A 28 10.59 -11.43 -4.54
C THR A 28 10.28 -11.79 -3.10
N GLY A 29 9.05 -11.55 -2.63
CA GLY A 29 8.72 -11.67 -1.21
C GLY A 29 9.35 -10.57 -0.34
N ALA A 30 9.87 -9.48 -0.93
CA ALA A 30 10.43 -8.35 -0.21
C ALA A 30 9.89 -7.02 -0.75
N GLY A 31 9.90 -5.97 0.07
CA GLY A 31 9.58 -4.60 -0.34
C GLY A 31 10.68 -3.97 -1.19
N LEU A 32 10.51 -2.71 -1.58
CA LEU A 32 11.56 -2.00 -2.33
C LEU A 32 12.85 -1.88 -1.48
N PRO A 33 14.03 -1.85 -2.14
CA PRO A 33 15.26 -1.56 -1.44
C PRO A 33 15.17 -0.15 -0.83
N ALA A 34 15.55 -0.02 0.45
CA ALA A 34 15.46 1.24 1.17
C ALA A 34 16.27 2.38 0.51
N GLY A 35 17.27 2.04 -0.33
CA GLY A 35 18.13 3.00 -1.01
C GLY A 35 19.14 3.66 -0.08
N PRO A 36 20.02 4.53 -0.62
CA PRO A 36 20.97 5.29 0.20
C PRO A 36 20.19 6.13 1.23
N PHE A 37 20.65 6.10 2.49
CA PHE A 37 20.00 6.76 3.63
C PHE A 37 18.55 6.33 3.92
N GLY A 38 18.05 5.24 3.33
CA GLY A 38 16.67 4.79 3.54
C GLY A 38 15.61 5.65 2.87
N MET A 39 15.99 6.56 1.97
CA MET A 39 15.07 7.53 1.36
C MET A 39 14.01 6.88 0.46
N ILE A 40 14.37 5.83 -0.28
CA ILE A 40 13.43 5.14 -1.18
C ILE A 40 12.37 4.41 -0.34
N GLY A 41 12.80 3.76 0.75
CA GLY A 41 11.88 3.13 1.70
C GLY A 41 10.97 4.14 2.40
N GLY A 42 11.48 5.35 2.69
CA GLY A 42 10.68 6.44 3.22
C GLY A 42 9.60 6.92 2.24
N VAL A 43 9.95 7.08 0.96
CA VAL A 43 9.01 7.46 -0.11
C VAL A 43 7.96 6.38 -0.35
N GLU A 44 8.36 5.11 -0.33
CA GLU A 44 7.44 3.97 -0.38
C GLU A 44 6.43 4.02 0.79
N GLY A 45 6.92 4.20 2.03
CA GLY A 45 6.07 4.31 3.21
C GLY A 45 5.07 5.47 3.15
N ILE A 46 5.52 6.67 2.74
CA ILE A 46 4.62 7.83 2.56
C ILE A 46 3.58 7.53 1.48
N SER A 47 3.97 6.87 0.39
CA SER A 47 3.05 6.52 -0.71
C SER A 47 1.94 5.57 -0.24
N TYR A 48 2.25 4.59 0.62
CA TYR A 48 1.24 3.74 1.24
C TYR A 48 0.27 4.53 2.13
N LEU A 49 0.75 5.51 2.90
CA LEU A 49 -0.11 6.35 3.74
C LEU A 49 -1.07 7.21 2.90
N VAL A 50 -0.61 7.76 1.78
CA VAL A 50 -1.45 8.52 0.85
C VAL A 50 -2.55 7.64 0.25
N VAL A 51 -2.19 6.46 -0.27
CA VAL A 51 -3.15 5.49 -0.82
C VAL A 51 -4.16 5.05 0.25
N LEU A 52 -3.70 4.79 1.48
CA LEU A 52 -4.57 4.44 2.58
C LEU A 52 -5.56 5.57 2.91
N GLY A 53 -5.11 6.83 2.91
CA GLY A 53 -5.97 7.99 3.12
C GLY A 53 -7.10 8.10 2.08
N PHE A 54 -6.80 7.85 0.81
CA PHE A 54 -7.80 7.79 -0.26
C PHE A 54 -8.74 6.58 -0.13
N ALA A 55 -8.21 5.41 0.22
CA ALA A 55 -9.02 4.21 0.44
C ALA A 55 -10.00 4.41 1.61
N VAL A 56 -9.56 4.95 2.74
CA VAL A 56 -10.41 5.25 3.90
C VAL A 56 -11.45 6.30 3.52
N SER A 57 -11.06 7.36 2.81
CA SER A 57 -12.00 8.38 2.33
C SER A 57 -13.09 7.78 1.44
N SER A 58 -12.75 6.82 0.57
CA SER A 58 -13.73 6.09 -0.25
C SER A 58 -14.72 5.30 0.61
N ILE A 59 -14.26 4.62 1.65
CA ILE A 59 -15.08 3.83 2.56
C ILE A 59 -15.97 4.74 3.42
N LEU A 60 -15.44 5.86 3.92
CA LEU A 60 -16.21 6.84 4.67
C LEU A 60 -17.34 7.43 3.84
N LYS A 61 -17.10 7.72 2.54
CA LYS A 61 -18.16 8.15 1.61
C LYS A 61 -19.22 7.06 1.38
N MET A 62 -18.79 5.79 1.28
CA MET A 62 -19.70 4.65 1.19
C MET A 62 -20.58 4.50 2.43
N ILE A 63 -20.01 4.60 3.63
CA ILE A 63 -20.73 4.48 4.90
C ILE A 63 -21.63 5.71 5.15
N SER A 64 -21.14 6.91 4.79
CA SER A 64 -21.86 8.17 5.00
C SER A 64 -23.08 8.33 4.08
N ASN A 65 -23.33 7.42 3.13
CA ASN A 65 -24.48 7.37 2.21
C ASN A 65 -24.89 8.76 1.66
N ASN A 66 -23.90 9.61 1.38
CA ASN A 66 -24.10 10.90 0.73
C ASN A 66 -24.14 10.64 -0.78
N ASN A 67 -25.34 10.34 -1.29
CA ASN A 67 -25.60 10.01 -2.70
C ASN A 67 -25.16 11.09 -3.71
N THR A 68 -24.72 12.25 -3.23
CA THR A 68 -24.21 13.39 -4.02
C THR A 68 -22.69 13.38 -4.22
N GLU A 69 -21.92 12.56 -3.50
CA GLU A 69 -20.46 12.54 -3.67
C GLU A 69 -20.01 11.43 -4.63
N LYS A 70 -19.69 11.83 -5.85
CA LYS A 70 -19.12 10.93 -6.86
C LYS A 70 -17.71 10.51 -6.42
N ILE A 71 -17.51 9.21 -6.20
CA ILE A 71 -16.19 8.63 -5.88
C ILE A 71 -15.23 8.87 -7.05
N SER A 72 -14.09 9.48 -6.76
CA SER A 72 -13.06 9.81 -7.76
C SER A 72 -12.34 8.54 -8.24
N THR A 73 -11.74 8.60 -9.44
CA THR A 73 -10.99 7.46 -10.00
C THR A 73 -9.83 7.05 -9.09
N VAL A 74 -9.14 8.02 -8.48
CA VAL A 74 -8.02 7.76 -7.55
C VAL A 74 -8.48 7.01 -6.29
N GLU A 75 -9.68 7.28 -5.77
CA GLU A 75 -10.25 6.61 -4.61
C GLU A 75 -10.59 5.15 -4.93
N LYS A 76 -11.18 4.88 -6.11
CA LYS A 76 -11.47 3.51 -6.57
C LYS A 76 -10.19 2.71 -6.78
N ILE A 77 -9.19 3.30 -7.43
CA ILE A 77 -7.90 2.64 -7.67
C ILE A 77 -7.20 2.37 -6.33
N SER A 78 -7.21 3.33 -5.40
CA SER A 78 -6.60 3.18 -4.08
C SER A 78 -7.23 2.01 -3.31
N LEU A 79 -8.56 1.93 -3.28
CA LEU A 79 -9.25 0.80 -2.65
C LEU A 79 -8.87 -0.53 -3.31
N GLY A 80 -8.82 -0.57 -4.65
CA GLY A 80 -8.38 -1.74 -5.41
C GLY A 80 -6.95 -2.17 -5.07
N THR A 81 -6.02 -1.21 -4.93
CA THR A 81 -4.63 -1.51 -4.57
C THR A 81 -4.47 -2.06 -3.17
N ILE A 82 -5.26 -1.60 -2.19
CA ILE A 82 -5.24 -2.16 -0.83
C ILE A 82 -5.76 -3.59 -0.82
N ILE A 83 -6.87 -3.86 -1.54
CA ILE A 83 -7.43 -5.22 -1.65
C ILE A 83 -6.41 -6.15 -2.33
N LEU A 84 -5.78 -5.69 -3.42
CA LEU A 84 -4.77 -6.47 -4.13
C LEU A 84 -3.54 -6.74 -3.26
N GLY A 85 -3.06 -5.75 -2.50
CA GLY A 85 -1.93 -5.93 -1.58
C GLY A 85 -2.23 -6.95 -0.48
N LEU A 86 -3.44 -6.90 0.09
CA LEU A 86 -3.89 -7.89 1.06
C LEU A 86 -3.97 -9.29 0.42
N LEU A 87 -4.50 -9.39 -0.80
CA LEU A 87 -4.60 -10.65 -1.52
C LEU A 87 -3.22 -11.25 -1.80
N ILE A 88 -2.26 -10.45 -2.28
CA ILE A 88 -0.88 -10.87 -2.53
C ILE A 88 -0.24 -11.38 -1.24
N LEU A 89 -0.40 -10.65 -0.13
CA LEU A 89 0.10 -11.09 1.18
C LEU A 89 -0.50 -12.42 1.61
N LEU A 90 -1.82 -12.59 1.46
CA LEU A 90 -2.49 -13.86 1.79
C LEU A 90 -1.98 -15.00 0.91
N SER A 91 -1.78 -14.77 -0.39
CA SER A 91 -1.20 -15.77 -1.30
C SER A 91 0.24 -16.13 -0.92
N LEU A 92 1.09 -15.14 -0.63
CA LEU A 92 2.49 -15.37 -0.21
C LEU A 92 2.56 -16.15 1.11
N VAL A 93 1.72 -15.81 2.09
CA VAL A 93 1.66 -16.52 3.37
C VAL A 93 1.12 -17.94 3.17
N ALA A 94 0.17 -18.15 2.26
CA ALA A 94 -0.35 -19.48 1.95
C ALA A 94 0.72 -20.39 1.28
N ASP A 95 1.51 -19.83 0.36
CA ASP A 95 2.53 -20.59 -0.37
C ASP A 95 3.80 -20.84 0.46
N GLN A 96 4.29 -19.82 1.17
CA GLN A 96 5.56 -19.90 1.89
C GLN A 96 5.40 -20.32 3.36
N GLY A 97 4.19 -20.25 3.91
CA GLY A 97 3.92 -20.55 5.32
C GLY A 97 4.70 -19.66 6.29
N CYS A 98 5.16 -18.50 5.83
CA CYS A 98 5.93 -17.50 6.57
C CYS A 98 5.58 -16.10 6.08
N VAL A 99 5.86 -15.09 6.91
CA VAL A 99 5.61 -13.69 6.59
C VAL A 99 6.87 -13.08 5.96
N PRO A 100 6.75 -12.38 4.82
CA PRO A 100 7.87 -11.69 4.21
C PRO A 100 8.53 -10.67 5.17
N ASN A 101 9.85 -10.54 5.10
CA ASN A 101 10.63 -9.74 6.05
C ASN A 101 10.67 -8.26 5.64
N ALA A 102 10.31 -7.37 6.56
CA ALA A 102 10.40 -5.93 6.42
C ALA A 102 11.65 -5.38 7.13
N LYS A 103 12.81 -5.44 6.46
CA LYS A 103 14.02 -4.75 6.93
C LYS A 103 13.92 -3.23 6.71
N PRO A 104 14.43 -2.36 7.61
CA PRO A 104 15.21 -2.62 8.81
C PRO A 104 14.52 -2.24 10.14
N ILE A 105 13.21 -1.94 10.14
CA ILE A 105 12.60 -1.13 11.22
C ILE A 105 12.42 -1.90 12.53
N LEU A 106 12.05 -3.19 12.47
CA LEU A 106 11.85 -4.01 13.66
C LEU A 106 11.99 -5.48 13.29
N ASP A 107 12.79 -6.23 14.06
CA ASP A 107 12.88 -7.68 13.89
C ASP A 107 11.77 -8.37 14.68
N TYR A 108 10.73 -8.82 13.96
CA TYR A 108 9.58 -9.54 14.52
C TYR A 108 9.69 -11.06 14.35
N SER A 109 10.86 -11.58 13.96
CA SER A 109 11.12 -13.03 13.86
C SER A 109 10.95 -13.78 15.18
N ALA A 110 11.05 -13.07 16.31
CA ALA A 110 10.79 -13.63 17.63
C ALA A 110 9.31 -13.97 17.89
N TYR A 111 8.38 -13.37 17.14
CA TYR A 111 6.93 -13.52 17.35
C TYR A 111 6.22 -14.17 16.17
N VAL A 112 6.77 -14.04 14.97
CA VAL A 112 6.16 -14.50 13.73
C VAL A 112 7.20 -15.26 12.93
N LYS A 113 6.79 -16.34 12.26
CA LYS A 113 7.68 -17.06 11.35
C LYS A 113 7.96 -16.18 10.14
N VAL A 114 9.14 -15.55 10.12
CA VAL A 114 9.59 -14.69 9.04
C VAL A 114 10.29 -15.52 7.97
N CYS A 115 10.01 -15.25 6.70
CA CYS A 115 10.72 -15.89 5.60
C CYS A 115 12.19 -15.50 5.65
N ASN A 116 13.08 -16.50 5.67
CA ASN A 116 14.51 -16.26 5.71
C ASN A 116 14.95 -15.74 4.33
N PRO A 117 15.71 -14.62 4.25
CA PRO A 117 16.20 -14.09 2.99
C PRO A 117 17.22 -15.02 2.32
#